data_AF-A0A2G2I7H4-F1
#
_entry.id   AF-A0A2G2I7H4-F1
#
_cell.length_a   1.000
_cell.length_b   1.000
_cell.length_c   1.000
_cell.angle_alpha   90.00
_cell.angle_beta   90.00
_cell.angle_gamma   90.00
#
_symmetry.space_group_name_H-M   'P 1'
#
loop_
_entity.id
_entity.type
_entity.pdbx_description
1 polymer ?
#
loop_
_entity_poly.entity_id
_entity_poly.type
_entity_poly.pdbx_seq_one_letter_code
_entity_poly.pdbx_strand_id
1 'polypeptide(L)'
;MNITLGKEFERRITEKVSDGLYTSASEVIRDGLRMLFEKDVAKNKQLEILREEVAKGFEQLAAGESSKHSVMDIFEQASLAVDSKSTSKAANVEL
;
A
#
# COMPACT_ATOMS: atom_id res chain seq x y z
N MET A 1 -11.58 28.81 6.87
CA MET A 1 -10.18 28.73 7.34
C MET A 1 -9.30 29.45 6.33
N ASN A 2 -8.38 30.31 6.77
CA ASN A 2 -7.40 30.94 5.89
C ASN A 2 -6.08 30.16 5.98
N ILE A 3 -5.47 29.86 4.84
CA ILE A 3 -4.24 29.08 4.76
C ILE A 3 -3.28 29.85 3.86
N THR A 4 -2.10 30.18 4.40
CA THR A 4 -1.03 30.80 3.63
C THR A 4 -0.13 29.72 3.05
N LEU A 5 0.13 29.77 1.75
CA LEU A 5 0.99 28.82 1.05
C LEU A 5 2.30 29.49 0.64
N GLY A 6 3.32 28.67 0.40
CA GLY A 6 4.55 29.14 -0.24
C GLY A 6 4.30 29.45 -1.73
N LYS A 7 5.08 30.39 -2.28
CA LYS A 7 4.98 30.85 -3.68
C LYS A 7 4.97 29.71 -4.71
N GLU A 8 5.72 28.64 -4.45
CA GLU A 8 5.77 27.47 -5.33
C GLU A 8 4.42 26.73 -5.40
N PHE A 9 3.78 26.52 -4.26
CA PHE A 9 2.48 25.87 -4.18
C PHE A 9 1.38 26.73 -4.80
N GLU A 10 1.42 28.04 -4.56
CA GLU A 10 0.49 28.99 -5.19
C GLU A 10 0.60 28.93 -6.72
N ARG A 11 1.83 28.92 -7.26
CA ARG A 11 2.07 28.76 -8.70
C ARG A 11 1.44 27.48 -9.23
N ARG A 12 1.72 26.34 -8.59
CA ARG A 12 1.20 25.03 -9.03
C ARG A 12 -0.31 24.91 -8.93
N ILE A 13 -0.92 25.49 -7.90
CA ILE A 13 -2.38 25.52 -7.77
C ILE A 13 -2.97 26.41 -8.87
N THR A 14 -2.36 27.55 -9.15
CA THR A 14 -2.79 28.47 -10.22
C THR A 14 -2.73 27.79 -11.58
N GLU A 15 -1.63 27.08 -11.89
CA GLU A 15 -1.48 26.29 -13.12
C GLU A 15 -2.61 25.26 -13.27
N LYS A 16 -2.90 24.50 -12.21
CA LYS A 16 -3.99 23.50 -12.22
C LYS A 16 -5.37 24.09 -12.47
N VAL A 17 -5.62 25.31 -12.00
CA VAL A 17 -6.88 26.02 -12.25
C VAL A 17 -6.90 26.61 -13.66
N SER A 18 -5.78 27.18 -14.14
CA SER A 18 -5.70 27.73 -15.49
C SER A 18 -5.85 26.69 -16.59
N ASP A 19 -5.44 25.45 -16.33
CA ASP A 19 -5.63 24.31 -17.24
C ASP A 19 -7.11 23.89 -17.36
N GLY A 20 -8.02 24.53 -16.62
CA GLY A 20 -9.47 24.26 -16.65
C GLY A 20 -9.88 22.97 -15.96
N LEU A 21 -8.92 22.21 -15.42
CA LEU A 21 -9.17 20.95 -14.71
C LEU A 21 -9.84 21.16 -13.35
N TYR A 22 -9.64 22.33 -12.73
CA TYR A 22 -10.24 22.70 -11.46
C TYR A 22 -10.84 24.11 -11.55
N THR A 23 -11.96 24.32 -10.86
CA THR A 23 -12.70 25.59 -10.88
C THR A 23 -12.15 26.62 -9.88
N SER A 24 -11.41 26.17 -8.87
CA SER A 24 -10.87 27.03 -7.82
C SER A 24 -9.68 26.43 -7.08
N ALA A 25 -8.87 27.28 -6.46
CA ALA A 25 -7.80 26.85 -5.56
C ALA A 25 -8.30 25.96 -4.41
N SER A 26 -9.47 26.29 -3.85
CA SER A 26 -10.07 25.49 -2.78
C SER A 26 -10.45 24.08 -3.24
N GLU A 27 -10.80 23.90 -4.51
CA GLU A 27 -11.07 22.57 -5.07
C GLU A 27 -9.78 21.75 -5.19
N VAL A 28 -8.71 22.34 -5.72
CA VAL A 28 -7.38 21.69 -5.80
C VAL A 28 -6.92 21.23 -4.41
N ILE A 29 -7.08 22.10 -3.41
CA ILE A 29 -6.69 21.80 -2.02
C ILE A 29 -7.53 20.66 -1.46
N ARG A 30 -8.86 20.67 -1.64
CA ARG A 30 -9.74 19.59 -1.16
C ARG A 30 -9.40 18.24 -1.81
N ASP A 31 -9.13 18.24 -3.11
CA ASP A 31 -8.76 17.03 -3.85
C ASP A 31 -7.42 16.48 -3.35
N GLY A 32 -6.41 17.35 -3.18
CA GLY A 32 -5.12 16.97 -2.60
C GLY A 32 -5.23 16.43 -1.17
N LEU A 33 -6.05 17.07 -0.31
CA LEU A 33 -6.29 16.60 1.05
C LEU A 33 -7.02 15.25 1.08
N ARG A 34 -7.99 15.02 0.17
CA ARG A 34 -8.66 13.73 0.04
C ARG A 34 -7.66 12.63 -0.31
N MET A 35 -6.80 12.85 -1.29
CA MET A 35 -5.74 11.90 -1.63
C MET A 35 -4.77 11.64 -0.47
N LEU A 36 -4.42 12.69 0.29
CA LEU A 36 -3.57 12.54 1.48
C LEU A 36 -4.23 11.65 2.53
N PHE A 37 -5.51 11.91 2.86
CA PHE A 37 -6.23 11.11 3.85
C PHE A 37 -6.44 9.67 3.42
N GLU A 38 -6.74 9.42 2.14
CA GLU A 38 -6.82 8.07 1.59
C GLU A 38 -5.50 7.30 1.76
N LYS A 39 -4.37 7.97 1.47
CA LYS A 39 -3.04 7.40 1.66
C LYS A 39 -2.74 7.12 3.14
N ASP A 40 -3.10 8.02 4.03
CA ASP A 40 -2.90 7.84 5.47
C ASP A 40 -3.73 6.68 6.02
N VAL A 41 -4.99 6.54 5.59
CA VAL A 41 -5.84 5.40 5.94
C VAL A 41 -5.22 4.09 5.45
N ALA A 42 -4.77 4.03 4.19
CA ALA A 42 -4.14 2.84 3.63
C ALA A 42 -2.86 2.46 4.39
N LYS A 43 -2.01 3.44 4.71
CA LYS A 43 -0.78 3.23 5.47
C LYS A 43 -1.07 2.73 6.88
N ASN A 44 -2.05 3.32 7.56
CA ASN A 44 -2.43 2.90 8.92
C ASN A 44 -2.96 1.47 8.93
N LYS A 45 -3.80 1.10 7.95
CA LYS A 45 -4.28 -0.28 7.80
C LYS A 45 -3.15 -1.27 7.55
N GLN A 46 -2.17 -0.93 6.70
CA GLN A 46 -0.99 -1.77 6.48
C GLN A 46 -0.18 -1.97 7.77
N LEU A 47 0.01 -0.91 8.56
CA LEU A 47 0.71 -0.99 9.84
C LEU A 47 -0.05 -1.81 10.88
N GLU A 48 -1.38 -1.71 10.91
CA GLU A 48 -2.23 -2.51 11.78
C GLU A 48 -2.09 -3.99 11.47
N ILE A 49 -2.24 -4.38 10.19
CA ILE A 49 -2.03 -5.76 9.75
C ILE A 49 -0.62 -6.24 10.11
N LEU A 50 0.41 -5.45 9.85
CA LEU A 50 1.78 -5.83 10.19
C LEU A 50 1.96 -6.06 11.70
N ARG A 51 1.38 -5.20 12.54
CA ARG A 51 1.44 -5.34 14.00
C ARG A 51 0.74 -6.61 14.46
N GLU A 52 -0.43 -6.92 13.89
CA GLU A 52 -1.18 -8.14 14.18
C GLU A 52 -0.37 -9.39 13.80
N GLU A 53 0.19 -9.44 12.59
CA GLU A 53 0.98 -10.58 12.12
C GLU A 53 2.27 -10.78 12.93
N VAL A 54 2.94 -9.69 13.31
CA VAL A 54 4.10 -9.75 14.19
C VAL A 54 3.71 -10.24 15.59
N ALA A 55 2.60 -9.78 16.15
CA ALA A 55 2.09 -10.23 17.44
C ALA A 55 1.80 -11.74 17.43
N LYS A 56 1.13 -12.25 16.38
CA LYS A 56 0.92 -13.68 16.18
C LYS A 56 2.24 -14.46 16.15
N GLY A 57 3.26 -13.95 15.47
CA GLY A 57 4.59 -14.56 15.44
C GLY A 57 5.24 -14.63 16.82
N PHE A 58 5.08 -13.61 17.67
CA PHE A 58 5.56 -13.64 19.05
C PHE A 58 4.79 -14.64 19.92
N GLU A 59 3.48 -14.75 19.75
CA GLU A 59 2.65 -15.75 20.44
C GLU A 59 3.07 -17.19 20.08
N GLN A 60 3.27 -17.46 18.78
CA GLN A 60 3.79 -18.74 18.30
C GLN A 60 5.17 -19.05 18.89
N LEU A 61 6.08 -18.07 18.88
CA LEU A 61 7.41 -18.24 19.46
C LEU A 61 7.33 -18.56 20.96
N ALA A 62 6.45 -17.87 21.70
CA ALA A 62 6.23 -18.13 23.13
C ALA A 62 5.62 -19.52 23.38
N ALA A 63 4.80 -20.03 22.47
CA ALA A 63 4.28 -21.40 22.48
C ALA A 63 5.31 -22.47 22.05
N GLY A 64 6.51 -22.05 21.62
CA GLY A 64 7.55 -22.95 21.11
C GLY A 64 7.34 -23.38 19.65
N GLU A 65 6.37 -22.79 18.96
CA GLU A 65 6.08 -23.01 17.55
C GLU A 65 7.03 -22.17 16.70
N SER A 66 8.21 -22.73 16.40
CA SER A 66 9.18 -22.10 15.52
C SER A 66 9.50 -23.00 14.33
N SER A 67 9.68 -22.38 13.16
CA SER A 67 10.13 -23.08 11.97
C SER A 67 11.61 -23.42 12.07
N LYS A 68 11.98 -24.64 11.67
CA LYS A 68 13.39 -25.06 11.51
C LYS A 68 13.97 -24.65 10.15
N HIS A 69 13.13 -24.14 9.25
CA HIS A 69 13.57 -23.76 7.92
C HIS A 69 14.43 -22.50 7.96
N SER A 70 15.51 -22.52 7.19
CA SER A 70 16.29 -21.32 6.93
C SER A 70 15.49 -20.35 6.06
N VAL A 71 15.87 -19.08 6.07
CA VAL A 71 15.27 -18.08 5.16
C VAL A 71 15.42 -18.50 3.70
N MET A 72 16.52 -19.17 3.34
CA MET A 72 16.76 -19.66 1.99
C MET A 72 15.83 -20.81 1.63
N ASP A 73 15.57 -21.73 2.56
CA ASP A 73 14.65 -22.86 2.35
C ASP A 73 13.22 -22.34 2.10
N ILE A 74 12.82 -21.31 2.85
CA ILE A 74 11.50 -20.66 2.68
C ILE A 74 11.42 -20.00 1.30
N PHE A 75 12.47 -19.31 0.87
CA PHE A 75 12.51 -18.65 -0.44
C PHE A 75 12.45 -19.65 -1.60
N GLU A 76 13.20 -20.75 -1.50
CA GLU A 76 13.20 -21.84 -2.48
C GLU A 76 11.83 -22.53 -2.55
N GLN A 77 11.18 -22.80 -1.42
CA GLN A 77 9.83 -23.33 -1.40
C GLN A 77 8.81 -22.37 -2.04
N ALA A 78 8.93 -21.07 -1.77
CA ALA A 78 8.05 -20.05 -2.34
C ALA A 78 8.22 -19.92 -3.86
N SER A 79 9.45 -19.97 -4.38
CA SER A 79 9.68 -19.90 -5.83
C SER A 79 9.12 -21.12 -6.56
N LEU A 80 9.33 -22.33 -6.04
CA LEU A 80 8.78 -23.57 -6.59
C LEU A 80 7.24 -23.60 -6.55
N ALA A 81 6.63 -23.04 -5.50
CA ALA A 81 5.18 -22.90 -5.39
C ALA A 81 4.59 -21.91 -6.41
N VAL A 82 5.33 -20.87 -6.79
CA VAL A 82 4.93 -19.92 -7.84
C VAL A 82 4.99 -20.58 -9.22
N ASP A 83 6.04 -21.34 -9.50
CA ASP A 83 6.24 -22.02 -10.79
C ASP A 83 5.19 -23.12 -11.03
N SER A 84 4.85 -23.90 -10.01
CA SER A 84 3.80 -24.94 -10.07
C SER A 84 2.36 -24.37 -10.15
N LYS A 85 2.12 -23.15 -9.66
CA LYS A 85 0.83 -22.47 -9.85
C LYS A 85 0.64 -21.94 -11.27
N SER A 86 1.72 -21.60 -11.97
CA SER A 86 1.66 -21.16 -13.38
C SER A 86 1.26 -22.30 -14.33
N THR A 87 1.70 -23.53 -14.05
CA THR A 87 1.40 -24.72 -14.86
C THR A 87 0.00 -25.28 -14.61
N SER A 88 -0.53 -25.18 -13.38
CA SER A 88 -1.91 -25.59 -13.09
C SER A 88 -2.98 -24.60 -13.56
N LYS A 89 -2.66 -23.31 -13.69
CA LYS A 89 -3.60 -22.33 -14.27
C LYS A 89 -3.76 -22.49 -15.79
N ALA A 90 -2.76 -23.00 -16.51
CA ALA A 90 -2.86 -23.31 -17.94
C ALA A 90 -3.73 -24.55 -18.22
N ALA A 91 -3.78 -25.52 -17.31
CA ALA A 91 -4.56 -26.75 -17.48
C ALA A 91 -6.08 -26.58 -17.22
N ASN A 92 -6.49 -25.52 -16.51
CA ASN A 92 -7.90 -25.26 -16.15
C ASN A 92 -8.59 -24.23 -17.07
N VAL A 93 -8.00 -23.87 -18.22
CA VAL A 93 -8.59 -22.93 -19.19
C VAL A 93 -9.10 -23.63 -20.47
N GLU A 94 -8.75 -24.90 -20.68
CA GLU A 94 -9.36 -25.74 -21.73
C GLU A 94 -10.32 -26.75 -21.10
N LEU A 95 -11.58 -26.34 -20.92
CA LEU A 95 -12.81 -27.15 -20.97
C LEU A 95 -14.05 -26.24 -20.85
#